data_AF-A0A4R1YND1-F1
#
_entry.id   AF-A0A4R1YND1-F1
#
_cell.length_a   1.000
_cell.length_b   1.000
_cell.length_c   1.000
_cell.angle_alpha   90.00
_cell.angle_beta   90.00
_cell.angle_gamma   90.00
#
_symmetry.space_group_name_H-M   'P 1'
#
loop_
_entity.id
_entity.type
_entity.pdbx_description
1 polymer ?
#
loop_
_entity_poly.entity_id
_entity_poly.type
_entity_poly.pdbx_seq_one_letter_code
_entity_poly.pdbx_strand_id
1 'polypeptide(L)'
;MASAAARNRQALPREGKVKHFGLSEAGASTIRRAHAVQPVAALQSEYSLWWREPEQEILPTLEELGIGFVPFSPLGKGFLTGAINEATTLDSKDFRNVVPRFSAEARKANQALVDRLSEIARQKDATPAQIALAWLLARKP
;
A
#
# COMPACT_ATOMS: atom_id res chain seq x y z
N MET A 1 -12.26 -14.82 27.62
CA MET A 1 -12.34 -13.41 28.05
C MET A 1 -11.91 -12.51 26.89
N ALA A 2 -12.79 -11.64 26.37
CA ALA A 2 -12.37 -10.64 25.38
C ALA A 2 -11.46 -9.60 26.06
N SER A 3 -10.34 -9.24 25.42
CA SER A 3 -9.36 -8.30 25.98
C SER A 3 -9.96 -6.88 26.14
N ALA A 4 -9.46 -6.10 27.09
CA ALA A 4 -9.93 -4.72 27.33
C ALA A 4 -9.86 -3.84 26.05
N ALA A 5 -8.88 -4.09 25.18
CA ALA A 5 -8.75 -3.41 23.89
C ALA A 5 -9.88 -3.73 22.89
N ALA A 6 -10.52 -4.91 22.99
CA ALA A 6 -11.67 -5.26 22.16
C ALA A 6 -12.95 -4.54 22.65
N ARG A 7 -13.15 -4.43 23.97
CA ARG A 7 -14.31 -3.75 24.58
C ARG A 7 -14.33 -2.25 24.27
N ASN A 8 -13.18 -1.59 24.33
CA ASN A 8 -13.11 -0.15 24.05
C ASN A 8 -13.38 0.19 22.58
N ARG A 9 -13.02 -0.69 21.64
CA ARG A 9 -13.22 -0.42 20.20
C ARG A 9 -14.68 -0.43 19.75
N GLN A 10 -15.54 -1.21 20.41
CA GLN A 10 -16.98 -1.23 20.12
C GLN A 10 -17.72 -0.03 20.72
N ALA A 11 -17.19 0.57 21.79
CA ALA A 11 -17.81 1.72 22.45
C ALA A 11 -17.67 3.01 21.64
N LEU A 12 -16.52 3.24 21.00
CA LEU A 12 -16.23 4.50 20.29
C LEU A 12 -17.24 4.83 19.16
N PRO A 13 -17.66 3.88 18.29
CA PRO A 13 -18.69 4.16 17.30
C PRO A 13 -20.06 4.42 17.93
N ARG A 14 -20.41 3.67 18.98
CA ARG A 14 -21.70 3.82 19.69
C ARG A 14 -21.81 5.16 20.40
N GLU A 15 -20.69 5.65 20.95
CA GLU A 15 -20.59 6.97 21.55
C GLU A 15 -20.46 8.10 20.51
N GLY A 16 -20.45 7.78 19.20
CA GLY A 16 -20.31 8.76 18.13
C GLY A 16 -18.92 9.39 18.01
N LYS A 17 -17.91 8.86 18.71
CA LYS A 17 -16.54 9.39 18.72
C LYS A 17 -15.78 9.08 17.43
N VAL A 18 -16.12 7.99 16.76
CA VAL A 18 -15.58 7.61 15.45
C VAL A 18 -16.70 7.08 14.55
N LYS A 19 -16.58 7.30 13.24
CA LYS A 19 -17.55 6.76 12.27
C LYS A 19 -17.23 5.30 11.88
N HIS A 20 -15.94 5.02 11.69
CA HIS A 20 -15.47 3.74 11.18
C HIS A 20 -14.16 3.31 11.86
N PHE A 21 -13.93 1.99 11.88
CA PHE A 21 -12.70 1.39 12.37
C PHE A 21 -11.88 0.85 11.20
N GLY A 22 -10.56 1.03 11.25
CA GLY A 22 -9.63 0.49 10.24
C GLY A 22 -8.47 -0.25 10.89
N LEU A 23 -7.76 -1.04 10.09
CA LEU A 23 -6.54 -1.74 10.47
C LEU A 23 -5.36 -1.26 9.62
N SER A 24 -4.15 -1.54 10.08
CA SER A 24 -2.93 -1.30 9.32
C SER A 24 -2.02 -2.51 9.40
N GLU A 25 -1.41 -2.88 8.27
CA GLU A 25 -0.38 -3.92 8.17
C GLU A 25 -0.75 -5.26 8.85
N ALA A 26 -2.04 -5.62 8.81
CA ALA A 26 -2.58 -6.82 9.43
C ALA A 26 -2.68 -7.97 8.43
N GLY A 27 -2.29 -9.17 8.84
CA GLY A 27 -2.50 -10.40 8.05
C GLY A 27 -3.97 -10.85 8.02
N ALA A 28 -4.32 -11.70 7.04
CA ALA A 28 -5.70 -12.14 6.78
C ALA A 28 -6.39 -12.76 8.01
N SER A 29 -5.69 -13.61 8.78
CA SER A 29 -6.26 -14.22 9.99
C SER A 29 -6.64 -13.17 11.05
N THR A 30 -5.83 -12.12 11.19
CA THR A 30 -6.10 -11.03 12.13
C THR A 30 -7.25 -10.15 11.66
N ILE A 31 -7.33 -9.87 10.35
CA ILE A 31 -8.44 -9.14 9.75
C ILE A 31 -9.76 -9.85 10.02
N ARG A 32 -9.86 -11.16 9.76
CA ARG A 32 -11.07 -11.96 10.00
C ARG A 32 -11.50 -11.93 11.47
N ARG A 33 -10.57 -12.16 12.39
CA ARG A 33 -10.86 -12.11 13.84
C ARG A 33 -11.33 -10.73 14.29
N ALA A 34 -10.72 -9.67 13.77
CA ALA A 34 -11.11 -8.30 14.11
C ALA A 34 -12.49 -7.96 13.56
N HIS A 35 -12.74 -8.27 12.28
CA HIS A 35 -13.99 -7.98 11.58
C HIS A 35 -15.18 -8.70 12.22
N ALA A 36 -14.99 -9.93 12.71
CA ALA A 36 -16.01 -10.68 13.46
C ALA A 36 -16.44 -10.02 14.78
N VAL A 37 -15.60 -9.14 15.36
CA VAL A 37 -15.88 -8.44 16.62
C VAL A 37 -16.40 -7.02 16.37
N GLN A 38 -15.81 -6.32 15.41
CA GLN A 38 -16.17 -4.94 15.05
C GLN A 38 -15.94 -4.79 13.55
N PRO A 39 -16.95 -4.38 12.75
CA PRO A 39 -16.78 -4.17 11.33
C PRO A 39 -15.58 -3.27 11.03
N VAL A 40 -14.62 -3.84 10.31
CA VAL A 40 -13.45 -3.13 9.77
C VAL A 40 -13.87 -2.52 8.44
N ALA A 41 -13.72 -1.21 8.30
CA ALA A 41 -14.07 -0.49 7.08
C ALA A 41 -12.94 -0.48 6.06
N ALA A 42 -11.69 -0.41 6.52
CA ALA A 42 -10.53 -0.41 5.63
C ALA A 42 -9.29 -1.04 6.27
N LEU A 43 -8.42 -1.62 5.43
CA LEU A 43 -7.05 -1.95 5.74
C LEU A 43 -6.09 -0.99 5.01
N GLN A 44 -5.09 -0.48 5.70
CA GLN A 44 -3.96 0.22 5.08
C GLN A 44 -2.69 -0.62 5.15
N SER A 45 -2.16 -1.03 4.00
CA SER A 45 -0.89 -1.76 3.89
C SER A 45 -0.11 -1.37 2.64
N GLU A 46 1.19 -1.68 2.59
CA GLU A 46 2.02 -1.42 1.40
C GLU A 46 1.45 -2.14 0.15
N TYR A 47 1.25 -1.41 -0.96
CA TYR A 47 0.89 -1.99 -2.26
C TYR A 47 1.25 -1.04 -3.41
N SER A 48 1.92 -1.57 -4.44
CA SER A 48 2.29 -0.84 -5.64
C SER A 48 2.66 -1.80 -6.76
N LEU A 49 2.95 -1.29 -7.96
CA LEU A 49 3.56 -2.11 -9.03
C LEU A 49 4.85 -2.81 -8.61
N TRP A 50 5.55 -2.27 -7.60
CA TRP A 50 6.81 -2.81 -7.09
C TRP A 50 6.64 -3.79 -5.93
N TRP A 51 5.48 -3.77 -5.26
CA TRP A 51 5.18 -4.61 -4.10
C TRP A 51 3.75 -5.12 -4.20
N ARG A 52 3.62 -6.41 -4.51
CA ARG A 52 2.34 -7.05 -4.88
C ARG A 52 1.95 -8.21 -3.96
N GLU A 53 2.64 -8.39 -2.83
CA GLU A 53 2.28 -9.43 -1.85
C GLU A 53 0.81 -9.41 -1.41
N PRO A 54 0.16 -8.24 -1.20
CA PRO A 54 -1.25 -8.22 -0.83
C PRO A 54 -2.18 -8.98 -1.78
N GLU A 55 -1.81 -9.12 -3.06
CA GLU A 55 -2.62 -9.85 -4.06
C GLU A 55 -2.78 -11.34 -3.73
N GLN A 56 -1.88 -11.93 -2.94
CA GLN A 56 -1.88 -13.38 -2.68
C GLN A 56 -2.98 -13.80 -1.69
N GLU A 57 -3.19 -13.02 -0.63
CA GLU A 57 -4.09 -13.41 0.47
C GLU A 57 -4.91 -12.23 1.02
N ILE A 58 -4.35 -11.02 1.03
CA ILE A 58 -4.97 -9.85 1.64
C ILE A 58 -6.13 -9.35 0.79
N LEU A 59 -5.90 -8.95 -0.47
CA LEU A 59 -6.98 -8.43 -1.33
C LEU A 59 -8.15 -9.43 -1.47
N PRO A 60 -7.92 -10.75 -1.70
CA PRO A 60 -9.02 -11.73 -1.69
C PRO A 60 -9.81 -11.75 -0.38
N THR A 61 -9.14 -11.63 0.78
CA THR A 61 -9.80 -11.59 2.08
C THR A 61 -10.61 -10.31 2.28
N LEU A 62 -10.12 -9.16 1.78
CA LEU A 62 -10.82 -7.89 1.87
C LEU A 62 -12.04 -7.86 0.95
N GLU A 63 -11.91 -8.38 -0.27
CA GLU A 63 -13.01 -8.55 -1.21
C GLU A 63 -14.12 -9.44 -0.62
N GLU A 64 -13.75 -10.59 -0.04
CA GLU A 64 -14.71 -11.51 0.63
C GLU A 64 -15.48 -10.83 1.76
N LEU A 65 -14.81 -10.00 2.55
CA LEU A 65 -15.39 -9.36 3.74
C LEU A 65 -16.01 -7.98 3.45
N GLY A 66 -15.95 -7.49 2.21
CA GLY A 66 -16.42 -6.15 1.84
C GLY A 66 -15.65 -5.01 2.53
N ILE A 67 -14.35 -5.20 2.76
CA ILE A 67 -13.46 -4.22 3.42
C ILE A 67 -12.70 -3.44 2.34
N GLY A 68 -12.57 -2.11 2.49
CA GLY A 68 -11.76 -1.31 1.58
C GLY A 68 -10.25 -1.48 1.79
N PHE A 69 -9.46 -1.19 0.76
CA PHE A 69 -8.00 -1.16 0.87
C PHE A 69 -7.43 0.21 0.54
N VAL A 70 -6.49 0.66 1.36
CA VAL A 70 -5.81 1.95 1.23
C VAL A 70 -4.31 1.67 1.03
N PRO A 71 -3.77 1.80 -0.20
CA PRO A 71 -2.37 1.48 -0.46
C PRO A 71 -1.43 2.48 0.22
N PHE A 72 -0.53 1.98 1.06
CA PHE A 72 0.63 2.70 1.53
C PHE A 72 1.78 2.62 0.50
N SER A 73 2.57 3.69 0.39
CA SER A 73 3.68 3.81 -0.58
C SER A 73 3.31 3.45 -2.05
N PRO A 74 2.19 3.93 -2.61
CA PRO A 74 1.71 3.52 -3.93
C PRO A 74 2.68 3.84 -5.08
N LEU A 75 3.55 4.82 -4.88
CA LEU A 75 4.58 5.26 -5.82
C LEU A 75 5.97 4.67 -5.53
N GLY A 76 6.05 3.59 -4.74
CA GLY A 76 7.32 2.93 -4.44
C GLY A 76 8.34 3.86 -3.78
N LYS A 77 7.88 4.68 -2.82
CA LYS A 77 8.70 5.68 -2.10
C LYS A 77 9.40 6.68 -3.05
N GLY A 78 8.73 7.00 -4.15
CA GLY A 78 9.18 7.96 -5.17
C GLY A 78 9.84 7.31 -6.39
N PHE A 79 10.22 6.03 -6.33
CA PHE A 79 10.92 5.38 -7.44
C PHE A 79 10.05 5.27 -8.70
N LEU A 80 8.77 4.92 -8.55
CA LEU A 80 7.84 4.75 -9.69
C LEU A 80 7.46 6.07 -10.38
N THR A 81 7.93 7.21 -9.88
CA THR A 81 7.75 8.51 -10.51
C THR A 81 8.78 8.81 -11.60
N GLY A 82 9.90 8.08 -11.61
CA GLY A 82 11.07 8.36 -12.44
C GLY A 82 12.00 9.44 -11.89
N ALA A 83 11.71 10.03 -10.72
CA ALA A 83 12.60 11.01 -10.08
C ALA A 83 13.88 10.40 -9.48
N ILE A 84 13.95 9.07 -9.37
CA ILE A 84 15.09 8.32 -8.86
C ILE A 84 15.54 7.37 -9.97
N ASN A 85 16.82 7.43 -10.31
CA ASN A 85 17.47 6.59 -11.30
C ASN A 85 18.70 5.88 -10.71
N GLU A 86 19.38 5.09 -11.53
CA GLU A 86 20.57 4.33 -11.11
C GLU A 86 21.69 5.21 -10.52
N ALA A 87 21.85 6.44 -11.03
CA ALA A 87 22.89 7.39 -10.62
C ALA A 87 22.47 8.28 -9.43
N THR A 88 21.24 8.17 -8.95
CA THR A 88 20.73 9.04 -7.89
C THR A 88 21.49 8.81 -6.59
N THR A 89 22.04 9.88 -6.05
CA THR A 89 22.59 9.91 -4.69
C THR A 89 21.54 10.52 -3.76
N LEU A 90 21.28 9.84 -2.66
CA LEU A 90 20.34 10.28 -1.63
C LEU A 90 21.11 11.03 -0.54
N ASP A 91 20.43 11.95 0.15
CA ASP A 91 20.96 12.55 1.36
C ASP A 91 21.34 11.47 2.37
N SER A 92 22.42 11.66 3.14
CA SER A 92 22.92 10.64 4.07
C SER A 92 21.93 10.26 5.17
N LYS A 93 20.97 11.13 5.50
CA LYS A 93 19.92 10.87 6.50
C LYS A 93 18.64 10.29 5.90
N ASP A 94 18.58 10.11 4.58
CA ASP A 94 17.42 9.53 3.92
C ASP A 94 17.27 8.05 4.28
N PHE A 95 16.10 7.67 4.79
CA PHE A 95 15.83 6.29 5.20
C PHE A 95 15.90 5.30 4.02
N ARG A 96 15.74 5.76 2.77
CA ARG A 96 15.89 4.90 1.59
C ARG A 96 17.30 4.32 1.47
N ASN A 97 18.32 4.92 2.11
CA ASN A 97 19.66 4.33 2.16
C ASN A 97 19.71 2.96 2.85
N VAL A 98 18.77 2.65 3.76
CA VAL A 98 18.71 1.36 4.46
C VAL A 98 17.64 0.43 3.90
N VAL A 99 16.89 0.84 2.87
CA VAL A 99 15.88 0.00 2.23
C VAL A 99 16.56 -0.80 1.12
N PRO A 100 16.61 -2.15 1.17
CA PRO A 100 17.33 -2.96 0.18
C PRO A 100 16.93 -2.70 -1.28
N ARG A 101 15.67 -2.34 -1.52
CA ARG A 101 15.14 -1.97 -2.84
C ARG A 101 15.77 -0.71 -3.45
N PHE A 102 16.50 0.07 -2.65
CA PHE A 102 17.21 1.27 -3.08
C PHE A 102 18.74 1.08 -3.13
N SER A 103 19.26 -0.16 -2.99
CA SER A 103 20.68 -0.42 -3.27
C SER A 103 21.03 -0.03 -4.72
N ALA A 104 22.31 0.21 -5.01
CA ALA A 104 22.73 0.58 -6.36
C ALA A 104 22.32 -0.49 -7.40
N GLU A 105 22.51 -1.76 -7.06
CA GLU A 105 22.14 -2.91 -7.88
C GLU A 105 20.63 -2.98 -8.07
N ALA A 106 19.86 -2.78 -6.99
CA ALA A 106 18.41 -2.79 -7.05
C ALA A 106 17.87 -1.62 -7.89
N ARG A 107 18.42 -0.40 -7.75
CA ARG A 107 18.00 0.75 -8.58
C ARG A 107 18.25 0.48 -10.05
N LYS A 108 19.43 -0.05 -10.39
CA LYS A 108 19.77 -0.45 -11.76
C LYS A 108 18.83 -1.51 -12.32
N ALA A 109 18.58 -2.57 -11.56
CA ALA A 109 17.69 -3.66 -11.97
C ALA A 109 16.24 -3.19 -12.15
N ASN A 110 15.76 -2.31 -11.28
CA ASN A 110 14.38 -1.83 -11.30
C ASN A 110 14.17 -0.64 -12.26
N GLN A 111 15.21 -0.06 -12.85
CA GLN A 111 15.12 1.05 -13.80
C GLN A 111 14.22 0.69 -15.00
N ALA A 112 14.28 -0.56 -15.48
CA ALA A 112 13.44 -1.04 -16.58
C ALA A 112 11.93 -0.88 -16.32
N LEU A 113 11.49 -0.96 -15.06
CA LEU A 113 10.09 -0.72 -14.69
C LEU A 113 9.70 0.75 -14.89
N VAL A 114 10.58 1.67 -14.48
CA VAL A 114 10.38 3.13 -14.66
C VAL A 114 10.40 3.48 -16.14
N ASP A 115 11.30 2.88 -16.92
CA ASP A 115 11.39 3.11 -18.37
C ASP A 115 10.09 2.69 -19.05
N ARG A 116 9.55 1.51 -18.67
CA ARG A 116 8.27 1.03 -19.21
C ARG A 116 7.09 1.93 -18.83
N LEU A 117 7.05 2.39 -17.58
CA LEU A 117 6.03 3.35 -17.14
C LEU A 117 6.12 4.66 -17.93
N SER A 118 7.33 5.16 -18.17
CA SER A 118 7.59 6.39 -18.91
C SER A 118 7.16 6.28 -20.38
N GLU A 119 7.39 5.13 -21.01
CA GLU A 119 6.94 4.87 -22.37
C GLU A 119 5.41 4.93 -22.48
N ILE A 120 4.69 4.25 -21.57
CA ILE A 120 3.22 4.26 -21.53
C ILE A 120 2.70 5.67 -21.24
N ALA A 121 3.35 6.37 -20.30
CA ALA A 121 2.99 7.72 -19.91
C ALA A 121 3.05 8.68 -21.11
N ARG A 122 4.12 8.61 -21.92
CA ARG A 122 4.26 9.39 -23.16
C ARG A 122 3.14 9.13 -24.17
N GLN A 123 2.69 7.89 -24.31
CA GLN A 123 1.59 7.53 -25.22
C GLN A 123 0.23 8.09 -24.75
N LYS A 124 0.12 8.49 -23.48
CA LYS A 124 -1.11 8.93 -22.83
C LYS A 124 -1.09 10.40 -22.40
N ASP A 125 -0.04 11.15 -22.77
CA ASP A 125 0.19 12.51 -22.29
C ASP A 125 0.07 12.63 -20.76
N ALA A 126 0.72 11.69 -20.07
CA ALA A 126 0.68 11.53 -18.62
C ALA A 126 2.09 11.42 -18.03
N THR A 127 2.16 11.34 -16.71
CA THR A 127 3.39 11.07 -15.95
C THR A 127 3.49 9.59 -15.55
N PRO A 128 4.70 9.04 -15.31
CA PRO A 128 4.86 7.69 -14.75
C PRO A 128 4.06 7.48 -13.46
N ALA A 129 4.00 8.51 -12.61
CA ALA A 129 3.24 8.49 -11.37
C ALA A 129 1.73 8.32 -11.63
N GLN A 130 1.17 9.05 -12.60
CA GLN A 130 -0.24 8.90 -12.98
C GLN A 130 -0.53 7.50 -13.55
N ILE A 131 0.38 6.93 -14.35
CA ILE A 131 0.21 5.55 -14.83
C ILE A 131 0.22 4.54 -13.68
N ALA A 132 1.16 4.67 -12.74
CA ALA A 132 1.24 3.78 -11.57
C ALA A 132 -0.02 3.88 -10.68
N LEU A 133 -0.53 5.10 -10.44
CA LEU A 133 -1.76 5.31 -9.67
C LEU A 133 -3.00 4.83 -10.42
N ALA A 134 -3.09 5.05 -11.74
CA ALA A 134 -4.19 4.55 -12.56
C ALA A 134 -4.25 3.01 -12.55
N TRP A 135 -3.10 2.35 -12.60
CA TRP A 135 -3.02 0.89 -12.48
C TRP A 135 -3.58 0.42 -11.12
N LEU A 136 -3.19 1.08 -10.03
CA LEU A 136 -3.68 0.78 -8.67
C LEU A 136 -5.20 1.00 -8.54
N LEU A 137 -5.73 2.11 -9.06
CA LEU A 137 -7.17 2.40 -9.04
C LEU A 137 -7.99 1.41 -9.87
N ALA A 138 -7.35 0.71 -10.81
CA ALA A 138 -7.97 -0.36 -11.60
C ALA A 138 -7.87 -1.74 -10.92
N ARG A 139 -7.38 -1.84 -9.69
CA ARG A 139 -7.35 -3.10 -8.90
C ARG A 139 -8.63 -3.21 -8.05
N LYS A 140 -8.91 -4.44 -7.60
CA LYS A 140 -9.95 -4.71 -6.61
C LYS A 140 -9.41 -4.46 -5.18
N PRO A 141 -10.31 -4.25 -4.18
CA PRO A 141 -9.95 -3.94 -2.79
C PRO A 141 -9.24 -5.10 -2.09
#